data_AF-A0A3B9T2W3-F1
#
_entry.id   AF-A0A3B9T2W3-F1
#
_cell.length_a   1.000
_cell.length_b   1.000
_cell.length_c   1.000
_cell.angle_alpha   90.00
_cell.angle_beta   90.00
_cell.angle_gamma   90.00
#
_symmetry.space_group_name_H-M   'P 1'
#
loop_
_entity.id
_entity.type
_entity.pdbx_description
1 polymer ?
#
loop_
_entity_poly.entity_id
_entity_poly.type
_entity_poly.pdbx_seq_one_letter_code
_entity_poly.pdbx_strand_id
1 'polypeptide(L)'
;SGGKDSMLMAMCMKRLQRYSKIPFEVVFLVMNPGYNEINYQKIRENAELLEIPVQVFETGIFDAVAKVDQHPCYLCARMRRGHLYKSAKELGCNKIALGHHFDDVIETILMGMLYGSQVQTMMPKLHSENYEGMQLIRPMYLVREADIIRWKQYNDLQFIQCACRFTENCTMCDNGGGGSKRQEIKMLLKQLRAVNPAVDKNIFRSVENVNLQTIISYHRGSDCHHFLDDYDDGRSIRGTKAEGTNESDLS
;
A
#
# COMPACT_ATOMS: atom_id res chain seq x y z
N SER A 1 9.77 4.43 7.68
CA SER A 1 9.95 5.82 7.18
C SER A 1 10.00 6.86 8.29
N GLY A 2 9.78 6.51 9.56
CA GLY A 2 9.72 7.49 10.65
C GLY A 2 8.40 8.27 10.76
N GLY A 3 7.43 8.00 9.88
CA GLY A 3 6.09 8.58 9.94
C GLY A 3 5.12 7.85 10.87
N LYS A 4 3.96 8.48 11.10
CA LYS A 4 2.88 8.01 11.99
C LYS A 4 2.48 6.54 11.74
N ASP A 5 2.32 6.17 10.48
CA ASP A 5 1.79 4.86 10.09
C ASP A 5 2.83 3.75 10.33
N SER A 6 4.10 4.03 10.01
CA SER A 6 5.21 3.08 10.27
C SER A 6 5.45 2.87 11.76
N MET A 7 5.35 3.95 12.56
CA MET A 7 5.60 3.89 14.00
C MET A 7 4.48 3.16 14.74
N LEU A 8 3.22 3.39 14.35
CA LEU A 8 2.10 2.59 14.87
C LEU A 8 2.26 1.12 14.49
N MET A 9 2.56 0.82 13.23
CA MET A 9 2.79 -0.55 12.78
C MET A 9 3.91 -1.22 13.58
N ALA A 10 5.03 -0.52 13.80
CA ALA A 10 6.14 -1.04 14.60
C ALA A 10 5.70 -1.35 16.04
N MET A 11 4.94 -0.47 16.67
CA MET A 11 4.38 -0.71 18.01
C MET A 11 3.42 -1.91 18.03
N CYS A 12 2.55 -2.03 17.03
CA CYS A 12 1.66 -3.19 16.88
C CYS A 12 2.45 -4.49 16.71
N MET A 13 3.51 -4.50 15.90
CA MET A 13 4.36 -5.68 15.69
C MET A 13 5.15 -6.05 16.97
N LYS A 14 5.68 -5.07 17.70
CA LYS A 14 6.33 -5.27 19.02
C LYS A 14 5.36 -5.93 20.00
N ARG A 15 4.13 -5.42 20.09
CA ARG A 15 3.09 -6.00 20.95
C ARG A 15 2.68 -7.39 20.50
N LEU A 16 2.50 -7.60 19.20
CA LEU A 16 2.15 -8.90 18.65
C LEU A 16 3.25 -9.92 18.95
N GLN A 17 4.52 -9.57 18.82
CA GLN A 17 5.64 -10.45 19.16
C GLN A 17 5.59 -10.87 20.64
N ARG A 18 5.30 -9.91 21.53
CA ARG A 18 5.25 -10.16 22.99
C ARG A 18 4.09 -11.07 23.42
N TYR A 19 2.94 -10.97 22.76
CA TYR A 19 1.71 -11.66 23.20
C TYR A 19 1.27 -12.81 22.28
N SER A 20 1.84 -12.94 21.10
CA SER A 20 1.50 -14.01 20.16
C SER A 20 2.11 -15.34 20.58
N LYS A 21 1.38 -16.43 20.31
CA LYS A 21 1.91 -17.81 20.39
C LYS A 21 2.70 -18.22 19.15
N ILE A 22 2.62 -17.43 18.08
CA ILE A 22 3.33 -17.68 16.83
C ILE A 22 4.77 -17.21 17.03
N PRO A 23 5.78 -18.08 16.86
CA PRO A 23 7.18 -17.68 16.96
C PRO A 23 7.58 -16.83 15.75
N PHE A 24 8.01 -15.61 16.00
CA PHE A 24 8.66 -14.76 14.99
C PHE A 24 9.57 -13.71 15.64
N GLU A 25 10.55 -13.27 14.87
CA GLU A 25 11.42 -12.15 15.23
C GLU A 25 11.03 -10.90 14.45
N VAL A 26 11.24 -9.74 15.06
CA VAL A 26 10.98 -8.44 14.45
C VAL A 26 12.24 -7.61 14.48
N VAL A 27 12.66 -7.16 13.31
CA VAL A 27 13.73 -6.18 13.15
C VAL A 27 13.10 -4.86 12.72
N PHE A 28 13.32 -3.80 13.51
CA PHE A 28 12.75 -2.48 13.24
C PHE A 28 13.73 -1.66 12.42
N LEU A 29 13.44 -1.42 11.14
CA LEU A 29 14.36 -0.75 10.23
C LEU A 29 13.92 0.68 9.90
N VAL A 30 14.86 1.60 10.05
CA VAL A 30 14.74 2.98 9.60
C VAL A 30 15.80 3.24 8.55
N MET A 31 15.35 3.50 7.32
CA MET A 31 16.25 3.99 6.28
C MET A 31 16.34 5.51 6.41
N ASN A 32 17.56 6.02 6.60
CA ASN A 32 17.89 7.44 6.51
C ASN A 32 18.36 7.75 5.07
N PRO A 33 17.56 8.46 4.26
CA PRO A 33 17.89 8.83 2.88
C PRO A 33 18.77 10.08 2.74
N GLY A 34 19.19 10.67 3.86
CA GLY A 34 19.86 11.97 3.93
C GLY A 34 19.06 13.01 4.73
N TYR A 35 18.34 12.60 5.78
CA TYR A 35 17.63 13.52 6.66
C TYR A 35 18.62 14.49 7.32
N ASN A 36 18.19 15.74 7.53
CA ASN A 36 18.91 16.66 8.40
C ASN A 36 18.83 16.19 9.87
N GLU A 37 19.74 16.70 10.70
CA GLU A 37 19.88 16.28 12.09
C GLU A 37 18.58 16.41 12.91
N ILE A 38 17.86 17.51 12.74
CA ILE A 38 16.61 17.79 13.46
C ILE A 38 15.54 16.74 13.12
N ASN A 39 15.41 16.39 11.84
CA ASN A 39 14.43 15.40 11.40
C ASN A 39 14.81 13.99 11.82
N TYR A 40 16.11 13.66 11.77
CA TYR A 40 16.60 12.37 12.26
C TYR A 40 16.38 12.22 13.77
N GLN A 41 16.68 13.26 14.54
CA GLN A 41 16.51 13.27 15.99
C GLN A 41 15.04 13.06 16.38
N LYS A 42 14.08 13.69 15.70
CA LYS A 42 12.64 13.42 15.91
C LYS A 42 12.25 11.96 15.69
N ILE A 43 12.84 11.28 14.70
CA ILE A 43 12.57 9.85 14.48
C ILE A 43 13.08 9.03 15.68
N ARG A 44 14.28 9.37 16.20
CA ARG A 44 14.86 8.69 17.36
C ARG A 44 14.06 8.94 18.63
N GLU A 45 13.66 10.18 18.90
CA GLU A 45 12.85 10.54 20.07
C GLU A 45 11.53 9.77 20.11
N ASN A 46 10.81 9.68 18.98
CA ASN A 46 9.58 8.89 18.93
C ASN A 46 9.85 7.38 19.13
N ALA A 47 10.95 6.87 18.57
CA ALA A 47 11.31 5.47 18.74
C ALA A 47 11.66 5.16 20.21
N GLU A 48 12.40 6.06 20.87
CA GLU A 48 12.75 5.96 22.28
C GLU A 48 11.51 6.03 23.18
N LEU A 49 10.61 6.99 22.93
CA LEU A 49 9.35 7.13 23.68
C LEU A 49 8.46 5.88 23.58
N LEU A 50 8.46 5.23 22.41
CA LEU A 50 7.73 3.99 22.16
C LEU A 50 8.52 2.73 22.53
N GLU A 51 9.76 2.89 23.01
CA GLU A 51 10.73 1.83 23.30
C GLU A 51 10.92 0.87 22.11
N ILE A 52 10.96 1.37 20.89
CA ILE A 52 11.14 0.59 19.66
C ILE A 52 12.65 0.56 19.35
N PRO A 53 13.31 -0.61 19.39
CA PRO A 53 14.74 -0.72 19.12
C PRO A 53 15.01 -0.62 17.61
N VAL A 54 15.03 0.60 17.09
CA VAL A 54 15.25 0.88 15.67
C VAL A 54 16.71 0.67 15.28
N GLN A 55 16.93 -0.04 14.18
CA GLN A 55 18.20 -0.11 13.47
C GLN A 55 18.14 0.85 12.29
N VAL A 56 19.09 1.78 12.25
CA VAL A 56 19.16 2.80 11.22
C VAL A 56 20.22 2.41 10.20
N PHE A 57 19.91 2.57 8.92
CA PHE A 57 20.91 2.50 7.85
C PHE A 57 20.80 3.72 6.95
N GLU A 58 21.96 4.24 6.55
CA GLU A 58 22.06 5.46 5.75
C GLU A 58 22.17 5.16 4.26
N THR A 59 21.64 6.06 3.46
CA THR A 59 21.67 6.01 1.99
C THR A 59 21.80 7.42 1.43
N GLY A 60 22.45 7.58 0.27
CA GLY A 60 22.58 8.87 -0.43
C GLY A 60 21.42 9.17 -1.39
N ILE A 61 20.20 8.72 -1.09
CA ILE A 61 19.06 8.81 -2.02
C ILE A 61 18.70 10.27 -2.31
N PHE A 62 18.69 11.13 -1.29
CA PHE A 62 18.34 12.54 -1.50
C PHE A 62 19.33 13.26 -2.40
N ASP A 63 20.62 13.00 -2.27
CA ASP A 63 21.64 13.59 -3.13
C ASP A 63 21.57 13.05 -4.57
N ALA A 64 21.26 11.76 -4.73
CA ALA A 64 21.07 11.16 -6.05
C ALA A 64 19.85 11.72 -6.77
N VAL A 65 18.71 11.86 -6.07
CA VAL A 65 17.46 12.36 -6.62
C VAL A 65 17.49 13.87 -6.86
N ALA A 66 18.30 14.63 -6.10
CA ALA A 66 18.48 16.07 -6.29
C ALA A 66 18.99 16.45 -7.69
N LYS A 67 19.61 15.51 -8.41
CA LYS A 67 20.18 15.70 -9.75
C LYS A 67 19.22 15.31 -10.89
N VAL A 68 17.96 15.00 -10.57
CA VAL A 68 17.00 14.43 -11.52
C VAL A 68 15.85 15.41 -11.75
N ASP A 69 15.66 15.83 -13.00
CA ASP A 69 14.65 16.81 -13.36
C ASP A 69 13.24 16.21 -13.51
N GLN A 70 13.15 14.95 -13.97
CA GLN A 70 11.87 14.30 -14.25
C GLN A 70 11.49 13.29 -13.18
N HIS A 71 10.28 13.46 -12.63
CA HIS A 71 9.68 12.56 -11.64
C HIS A 71 10.59 12.17 -10.45
N PRO A 72 11.28 13.14 -9.79
CA PRO A 72 12.23 12.85 -8.72
C PRO A 72 11.59 12.08 -7.55
N CYS A 73 10.33 12.38 -7.23
CA CYS A 73 9.55 11.69 -6.21
C CYS A 73 9.33 10.20 -6.51
N TYR A 74 9.05 9.84 -7.77
CA TYR A 74 8.86 8.45 -8.18
C TYR A 74 10.18 7.68 -8.07
N LEU A 75 11.28 8.26 -8.56
CA LEU A 75 12.62 7.66 -8.45
C LEU A 75 13.03 7.46 -6.99
N CYS A 76 12.82 8.47 -6.14
CA CYS A 76 13.06 8.37 -4.70
C CYS A 76 12.31 7.17 -4.11
N ALA A 77 10.98 7.08 -4.31
CA ALA A 77 10.18 5.97 -3.80
C ALA A 77 10.69 4.60 -4.28
N ARG A 78 11.12 4.49 -5.54
CA ARG A 78 11.70 3.27 -6.12
C ARG A 78 13.04 2.90 -5.46
N MET A 79 13.96 3.85 -5.32
CA MET A 79 15.25 3.64 -4.66
C MET A 79 15.07 3.24 -3.19
N ARG A 80 14.20 3.93 -2.46
CA ARG A 80 13.88 3.63 -1.05
C ARG A 80 13.43 2.18 -0.88
N ARG A 81 12.57 1.71 -1.78
CA ARG A 81 12.11 0.31 -1.78
C ARG A 81 13.25 -0.66 -2.06
N GLY A 82 14.08 -0.39 -3.06
CA GLY A 82 15.23 -1.24 -3.40
C GLY A 82 16.20 -1.41 -2.22
N HIS A 83 16.59 -0.30 -1.59
CA HIS A 83 17.47 -0.32 -0.41
C HIS A 83 16.83 -1.04 0.78
N LEU A 84 15.55 -0.81 1.05
CA LEU A 84 14.85 -1.50 2.14
C LEU A 84 14.85 -3.02 1.96
N TYR A 85 14.62 -3.51 0.74
CA TYR A 85 14.64 -4.94 0.45
C TYR A 85 16.03 -5.54 0.62
N LYS A 86 17.06 -4.84 0.11
CA LYS A 86 18.46 -5.26 0.27
C LYS A 86 18.83 -5.39 1.75
N SER A 87 18.61 -4.34 2.54
CA SER A 87 18.94 -4.34 3.97
C SER A 87 18.16 -5.40 4.74
N ALA A 88 16.86 -5.59 4.44
CA ALA A 88 16.06 -6.63 5.08
C ALA A 88 16.60 -8.05 4.79
N LYS A 89 17.07 -8.30 3.56
CA LYS A 89 17.67 -9.58 3.20
C LYS A 89 19.03 -9.79 3.89
N GLU A 90 19.86 -8.77 3.97
CA GLU A 90 21.16 -8.83 4.68
C GLU A 90 20.98 -9.15 6.17
N LEU A 91 19.87 -8.72 6.76
CA LEU A 91 19.49 -9.02 8.15
C LEU A 91 18.77 -10.37 8.32
N GLY A 92 18.71 -11.20 7.28
CA GLY A 92 18.08 -12.52 7.32
C GLY A 92 16.55 -12.50 7.40
N CYS A 93 15.90 -11.35 7.17
CA CYS A 93 14.44 -11.28 7.18
C CYS A 93 13.84 -11.99 5.95
N ASN A 94 12.68 -12.62 6.13
CA ASN A 94 11.91 -13.22 5.03
C ASN A 94 10.58 -12.48 4.74
N LYS A 95 10.26 -11.45 5.52
CA LYS A 95 9.06 -10.61 5.39
C LYS A 95 9.38 -9.16 5.65
N ILE A 96 8.83 -8.26 4.82
CA ILE A 96 8.88 -6.81 5.01
C ILE A 96 7.47 -6.32 5.29
N ALA A 97 7.25 -5.77 6.49
CA ALA A 97 6.00 -5.12 6.86
C ALA A 97 6.02 -3.65 6.44
N LEU A 98 4.95 -3.20 5.76
CA LEU A 98 4.76 -1.80 5.40
C LEU A 98 3.46 -1.26 6.01
N GLY A 99 3.53 -0.03 6.54
CA GLY A 99 2.44 0.62 7.26
C GLY A 99 1.30 1.15 6.39
N HIS A 100 0.99 0.51 5.26
CA HIS A 100 -0.13 0.91 4.43
C HIS A 100 -1.44 0.59 5.14
N HIS A 101 -2.29 1.59 5.29
CA HIS A 101 -3.56 1.50 6.01
C HIS A 101 -4.76 1.42 5.07
N PHE A 102 -5.96 1.21 5.61
CA PHE A 102 -7.18 1.02 4.82
C PHE A 102 -7.47 2.17 3.85
N ASP A 103 -7.26 3.41 4.28
CA ASP A 103 -7.44 4.58 3.41
C ASP A 103 -6.44 4.58 2.22
N ASP A 104 -5.19 4.12 2.38
CA ASP A 104 -4.25 3.96 1.25
C ASP A 104 -4.76 2.97 0.20
N VAL A 105 -5.42 1.90 0.67
CA VAL A 105 -5.96 0.85 -0.20
C VAL A 105 -7.09 1.42 -1.06
N ILE A 106 -8.03 2.15 -0.45
CA ILE A 106 -9.14 2.77 -1.18
C ILE A 106 -8.65 3.86 -2.13
N GLU A 107 -7.71 4.70 -1.67
CA GLU A 107 -7.04 5.69 -2.53
C GLU A 107 -6.45 5.01 -3.76
N THR A 108 -5.75 3.88 -3.57
CA THR A 108 -5.14 3.12 -4.67
C THR A 108 -6.19 2.56 -5.64
N ILE A 109 -7.30 2.02 -5.13
CA ILE A 109 -8.39 1.50 -5.97
C ILE A 109 -8.98 2.60 -6.85
N LEU A 110 -9.33 3.75 -6.25
CA LEU A 110 -9.88 4.88 -6.99
C LEU A 110 -8.87 5.47 -7.97
N MET A 111 -7.60 5.59 -7.57
CA MET A 111 -6.54 6.07 -8.48
C MET A 111 -6.39 5.14 -9.68
N GLY A 112 -6.38 3.82 -9.46
CA GLY A 112 -6.32 2.82 -10.53
C GLY A 112 -7.48 2.97 -11.51
N MET A 113 -8.70 3.13 -10.99
CA MET A 113 -9.91 3.24 -11.82
C MET A 113 -9.98 4.56 -12.58
N LEU A 114 -9.72 5.69 -11.91
CA LEU A 114 -9.95 7.03 -12.46
C LEU A 114 -8.79 7.55 -13.32
N TYR A 115 -7.54 7.16 -13.01
CA TYR A 115 -6.36 7.66 -13.71
C TYR A 115 -5.53 6.56 -14.37
N GLY A 116 -5.72 5.30 -13.96
CA GLY A 116 -4.99 4.15 -14.50
C GLY A 116 -5.83 3.23 -15.38
N SER A 117 -7.11 3.55 -15.62
CA SER A 117 -8.09 2.78 -16.40
C SER A 117 -8.14 1.29 -16.03
N GLN A 118 -7.95 0.96 -14.75
CA GLN A 118 -7.88 -0.42 -14.29
C GLN A 118 -8.51 -0.61 -12.91
N VAL A 119 -9.18 -1.74 -12.72
CA VAL A 119 -9.68 -2.14 -11.41
C VAL A 119 -8.60 -2.98 -10.74
N GLN A 120 -7.88 -2.38 -9.80
CA GLN A 120 -6.83 -3.05 -9.03
C GLN A 120 -6.82 -2.59 -7.59
N THR A 121 -6.26 -3.40 -6.71
CA THR A 121 -6.07 -3.05 -5.31
C THR A 121 -4.62 -3.28 -4.88
N MET A 122 -4.25 -2.66 -3.77
CA MET A 122 -3.02 -2.95 -3.10
C MET A 122 -3.15 -4.32 -2.39
N MET A 123 -2.50 -5.38 -2.84
CA MET A 123 -2.66 -6.71 -2.20
C MET A 123 -2.20 -6.72 -0.73
N PRO A 124 -2.84 -7.44 0.21
CA PRO A 124 -2.41 -7.46 1.61
C PRO A 124 -1.05 -8.17 1.82
N LYS A 125 -0.72 -9.13 0.94
CA LYS A 125 0.53 -9.89 0.94
C LYS A 125 0.99 -10.18 -0.48
N LEU A 126 2.30 -10.09 -0.74
CA LEU A 126 2.92 -10.31 -2.05
C LEU A 126 4.25 -11.06 -1.90
N HIS A 127 4.62 -11.85 -2.90
CA HIS A 127 5.99 -12.34 -3.05
C HIS A 127 6.85 -11.27 -3.75
N SER A 128 8.12 -11.18 -3.39
CA SER A 128 9.06 -10.31 -4.11
C SER A 128 9.47 -10.96 -5.43
N GLU A 129 9.41 -10.20 -6.50
CA GLU A 129 9.93 -10.62 -7.81
C GLU A 129 11.47 -10.63 -7.87
N ASN A 130 12.10 -9.69 -7.15
CA ASN A 130 13.55 -9.46 -7.23
C ASN A 130 14.35 -10.12 -6.10
N TYR A 131 13.68 -10.64 -5.07
CA TYR A 131 14.32 -11.22 -3.89
C TYR A 131 13.63 -12.53 -3.52
N GLU A 132 14.18 -13.64 -4.01
CA GLU A 132 13.66 -14.98 -3.76
C GLU A 132 13.44 -15.24 -2.26
N GLY A 133 12.29 -15.83 -1.92
CA GLY A 133 11.88 -16.12 -0.54
C GLY A 133 11.36 -14.93 0.27
N MET A 134 11.56 -13.68 -0.19
CA MET A 134 11.09 -12.47 0.49
C MET A 134 9.60 -12.21 0.19
N GLN A 135 8.83 -11.88 1.23
CA GLN A 135 7.43 -11.46 1.11
C GLN A 135 7.24 -10.03 1.59
N LEU A 136 6.30 -9.31 1.00
CA LEU A 136 5.80 -8.03 1.51
C LEU A 136 4.45 -8.26 2.16
N ILE A 137 4.25 -7.72 3.37
CA ILE A 137 2.99 -7.77 4.11
C ILE A 137 2.53 -6.37 4.51
N ARG A 138 1.22 -6.17 4.63
CA ARG A 138 0.59 -4.91 5.05
C ARG A 138 -0.30 -5.15 6.27
N PRO A 139 0.25 -5.19 7.49
CA PRO A 139 -0.53 -5.55 8.68
C PRO A 139 -1.65 -4.57 9.01
N MET A 140 -1.53 -3.31 8.56
CA MET A 140 -2.47 -2.22 8.84
C MET A 140 -3.63 -2.17 7.83
N TYR A 141 -3.81 -3.20 7.00
CA TYR A 141 -4.71 -3.20 5.83
C TYR A 141 -6.16 -2.76 6.10
N LEU A 142 -6.66 -3.02 7.31
CA LEU A 142 -8.04 -2.70 7.73
C LEU A 142 -8.10 -1.57 8.77
N VAL A 143 -6.97 -0.94 9.10
CA VAL A 143 -6.88 0.15 10.08
C VAL A 143 -7.18 1.47 9.37
N ARG A 144 -8.02 2.33 9.96
CA ARG A 144 -8.36 3.65 9.40
C ARG A 144 -7.30 4.68 9.72
N GLU A 145 -7.02 5.59 8.80
CA GLU A 145 -6.08 6.70 9.04
C GLU A 145 -6.52 7.56 10.24
N ALA A 146 -7.82 7.77 10.41
CA ALA A 146 -8.37 8.51 11.55
C ALA A 146 -7.96 7.91 12.91
N ASP A 147 -7.88 6.58 13.02
CA ASP A 147 -7.46 5.91 14.25
C ASP A 147 -5.95 6.05 14.47
N ILE A 148 -5.16 6.06 13.39
CA ILE A 148 -3.72 6.33 13.45
C ILE A 148 -3.45 7.75 13.94
N ILE A 149 -4.23 8.74 13.45
CA ILE A 149 -4.14 10.13 13.88
C ILE A 149 -4.52 10.28 15.36
N ARG A 150 -5.61 9.62 15.79
CA ARG A 150 -6.00 9.61 17.21
C ARG A 150 -4.92 8.97 18.09
N TRP A 151 -4.33 7.86 17.65
CA TRP A 151 -3.21 7.23 18.36
C TRP A 151 -2.01 8.17 18.48
N LYS A 152 -1.64 8.86 17.39
CA LYS A 152 -0.57 9.87 17.40
C LYS A 152 -0.84 10.93 18.47
N GLN A 153 -2.05 11.50 18.46
CA GLN A 153 -2.44 12.57 19.39
C GLN A 153 -2.46 12.08 20.84
N TYR A 154 -2.99 10.89 21.09
CA TYR A 154 -3.06 10.31 22.43
C TYR A 154 -1.69 10.08 23.07
N ASN A 155 -0.66 9.79 22.25
CA ASN A 155 0.71 9.58 22.72
C ASN A 155 1.62 10.81 22.55
N ASP A 156 1.05 11.97 22.18
CA ASP A 156 1.76 13.23 21.96
C ASP A 156 2.95 13.13 20.99
N LEU A 157 2.81 12.28 19.98
CA LEU A 157 3.89 11.97 19.03
C LEU A 157 3.97 13.03 17.93
N GLN A 158 5.19 13.48 17.64
CA GLN A 158 5.47 14.42 16.57
C GLN A 158 6.27 13.77 15.44
N PHE A 159 5.67 13.65 14.26
CA PHE A 159 6.33 13.05 13.12
C PHE A 159 6.82 14.10 12.14
N ILE A 160 7.94 13.80 11.49
CA ILE A 160 8.42 14.58 10.36
C ILE A 160 7.49 14.37 9.16
N GLN A 161 7.31 15.42 8.35
CA GLN A 161 6.82 15.24 6.98
C GLN A 161 7.98 14.76 6.10
N CYS A 162 7.73 14.41 4.83
CA CYS A 162 8.84 14.08 3.95
C CYS A 162 9.82 15.25 3.91
N ALA A 163 11.05 15.01 4.38
CA ALA A 163 12.07 16.02 4.58
C ALA A 163 13.11 15.98 3.47
N CYS A 164 12.69 15.94 2.20
CA CYS A 164 13.60 16.13 1.07
C CYS A 164 13.61 17.62 0.67
N ARG A 165 14.71 18.08 0.06
CA ARG A 165 14.84 19.46 -0.42
C ARG A 165 13.70 19.92 -1.34
N PHE A 166 13.07 18.99 -2.05
CA PHE A 166 11.92 19.25 -2.93
C PHE A 166 10.61 19.53 -2.18
N THR A 167 10.50 19.08 -0.92
CA THR A 167 9.30 19.24 -0.09
C THR A 167 9.44 20.32 0.97
N GLU A 168 10.64 20.87 1.19
CA GLU A 168 10.83 22.06 2.05
C GLU A 168 10.03 23.27 1.55
N ASN A 169 9.74 23.35 0.25
CA ASN A 169 8.86 24.36 -0.37
C ASN A 169 7.45 23.85 -0.72
N CYS A 170 7.12 22.60 -0.36
CA CYS A 170 5.84 21.97 -0.66
C CYS A 170 5.27 21.34 0.62
N THR A 171 4.39 22.09 1.29
CA THR A 171 3.68 21.73 2.53
C THR A 171 2.78 20.48 2.43
N MET A 172 2.84 19.70 1.36
CA MET A 172 1.93 18.59 1.07
C MET A 172 2.70 17.39 0.51
N CYS A 173 3.27 16.59 1.41
CA CYS A 173 3.92 15.33 1.08
C CYS A 173 3.71 14.30 2.20
N ASP A 174 2.46 13.84 2.34
CA ASP A 174 2.16 12.63 3.09
C ASP A 174 2.86 11.43 2.41
N ASN A 175 3.81 10.84 3.12
CA ASN A 175 4.39 9.49 2.98
C ASN A 175 4.39 8.80 1.59
N GLY A 176 4.82 9.51 0.54
CA GLY A 176 5.17 8.86 -0.74
C GLY A 176 4.76 9.67 -1.95
N GLY A 177 5.66 10.55 -2.38
CA GLY A 177 5.76 11.16 -3.71
C GLY A 177 4.51 11.15 -4.60
N GLY A 178 3.73 12.23 -4.58
CA GLY A 178 2.60 12.41 -5.51
C GLY A 178 1.56 13.44 -5.06
N GLY A 179 2.00 14.59 -4.54
CA GLY A 179 1.19 15.54 -3.77
C GLY A 179 -0.05 16.15 -4.44
N SER A 180 -0.29 15.96 -5.75
CA SER A 180 -1.52 16.43 -6.39
C SER A 180 -2.59 15.34 -6.51
N LYS A 181 -2.31 14.20 -7.16
CA LYS A 181 -3.36 13.19 -7.44
C LYS A 181 -3.86 12.43 -6.23
N ARG A 182 -2.97 12.07 -5.31
CA ARG A 182 -3.39 11.41 -4.05
C ARG A 182 -4.23 12.36 -3.20
N GLN A 183 -3.86 13.64 -3.16
CA GLN A 183 -4.63 14.67 -2.45
C GLN A 183 -5.99 14.92 -3.11
N GLU A 184 -6.05 14.99 -4.44
CA GLU A 184 -7.32 15.07 -5.20
C GLU A 184 -8.26 13.91 -4.83
N ILE A 185 -7.76 12.67 -4.81
CA ILE A 185 -8.57 11.50 -4.42
C ILE A 185 -9.00 11.56 -2.95
N LYS A 186 -8.14 12.01 -2.05
CA LYS A 186 -8.50 12.19 -0.63
C LYS A 186 -9.62 13.21 -0.46
N MET A 187 -9.60 14.30 -1.22
CA MET A 187 -10.67 15.29 -1.26
C MET A 187 -11.96 14.72 -1.87
N LEU A 188 -11.87 13.97 -2.96
CA LEU A 188 -13.01 13.29 -3.57
C LEU A 188 -13.67 12.30 -2.60
N LEU A 189 -12.87 11.46 -1.93
CA LEU A 189 -13.37 10.54 -0.91
C LEU A 189 -14.11 11.27 0.22
N LYS A 190 -13.61 12.44 0.64
CA LYS A 190 -14.30 13.26 1.64
C LYS A 190 -15.69 13.71 1.15
N GLN A 191 -15.81 14.11 -0.11
CA GLN A 191 -17.11 14.48 -0.70
C GLN A 191 -18.05 13.26 -0.80
N LEU A 192 -17.53 12.12 -1.27
CA LEU A 192 -18.30 10.88 -1.37
C LEU A 192 -18.80 10.40 -0.01
N ARG A 193 -17.98 10.49 1.04
CA ARG A 193 -18.35 10.14 2.42
C ARG A 193 -19.49 11.00 2.97
N ALA A 194 -19.60 12.25 2.52
CA ALA A 194 -20.70 13.14 2.91
C ALA A 194 -22.05 12.71 2.30
N VAL A 195 -22.02 12.10 1.11
CA VAL A 195 -23.21 11.56 0.45
C VAL A 195 -23.55 10.16 0.96
N ASN A 196 -22.54 9.30 1.10
CA ASN A 196 -22.70 7.92 1.54
C ASN A 196 -21.62 7.55 2.58
N PRO A 197 -21.97 7.46 3.87
CA PRO A 197 -21.02 7.07 4.93
C PRO A 197 -20.39 5.68 4.73
N ALA A 198 -21.03 4.79 3.98
CA ALA A 198 -20.53 3.44 3.70
C ALA A 198 -19.62 3.37 2.45
N VAL A 199 -19.38 4.49 1.75
CA VAL A 199 -18.69 4.49 0.45
C VAL A 199 -17.34 3.80 0.48
N ASP A 200 -16.56 4.01 1.54
CA ASP A 200 -15.25 3.41 1.70
C ASP A 200 -15.31 1.86 1.71
N LYS A 201 -16.28 1.31 2.46
CA LYS A 201 -16.49 -0.14 2.51
C LYS A 201 -17.00 -0.68 1.18
N ASN A 202 -17.82 0.10 0.48
CA ASN A 202 -18.34 -0.28 -0.84
C ASN A 202 -17.23 -0.33 -1.89
N ILE A 203 -16.33 0.66 -1.92
CA ILE A 203 -15.16 0.67 -2.80
C ILE A 203 -14.23 -0.50 -2.48
N PHE A 204 -13.97 -0.76 -1.19
CA PHE A 204 -13.13 -1.89 -0.81
C PHE A 204 -13.77 -3.24 -1.20
N ARG A 205 -15.07 -3.43 -0.95
CA ARG A 205 -15.77 -4.66 -1.32
C ARG A 205 -15.91 -4.85 -2.83
N SER A 206 -15.89 -3.78 -3.63
CA SER A 206 -16.06 -3.91 -5.08
C SER A 206 -14.89 -4.63 -5.75
N VAL A 207 -13.71 -4.68 -5.11
CA VAL A 207 -12.57 -5.47 -5.60
C VAL A 207 -12.57 -6.91 -5.06
N GLU A 208 -13.38 -7.22 -4.04
CA GLU A 208 -13.57 -8.59 -3.53
C GLU A 208 -14.75 -9.29 -4.22
N ASN A 209 -15.78 -8.53 -4.59
CA ASN A 209 -17.03 -9.05 -5.15
C ASN A 209 -17.11 -8.76 -6.66
N VAL A 210 -16.27 -9.44 -7.43
CA VAL A 210 -16.15 -9.26 -8.88
C VAL A 210 -16.80 -10.43 -9.61
N ASN A 211 -17.87 -10.17 -10.38
CA ASN A 211 -18.47 -11.16 -11.27
C ASN A 211 -17.81 -11.10 -12.66
N LEU A 212 -17.01 -12.12 -12.99
CA LEU A 212 -16.30 -12.20 -14.27
C LEU A 212 -17.23 -12.28 -15.48
N GLN A 213 -18.47 -12.73 -15.32
CA GLN A 213 -19.47 -12.78 -16.42
C GLN A 213 -20.02 -11.41 -16.79
N THR A 214 -19.78 -10.40 -15.95
CA THR A 214 -20.21 -9.01 -16.18
C THR A 214 -19.02 -8.09 -16.49
N ILE A 215 -17.87 -8.66 -16.83
CA ILE A 215 -16.66 -7.92 -17.20
C ILE A 215 -16.38 -8.14 -18.69
N ILE A 216 -16.05 -7.05 -19.40
CA ILE A 216 -15.71 -7.10 -20.83
C ILE A 216 -14.39 -7.86 -21.05
N SER A 217 -13.36 -7.52 -20.28
CA SER A 217 -12.09 -8.23 -20.28
C SER A 217 -11.38 -8.16 -18.94
N TYR A 218 -10.59 -9.19 -18.62
CA TYR A 218 -9.77 -9.23 -17.42
C TYR A 218 -8.43 -9.90 -17.69
N HIS A 219 -7.43 -9.56 -16.87
CA HIS A 219 -6.10 -10.15 -16.97
C HIS A 219 -5.89 -11.22 -15.90
N ARG A 220 -5.27 -12.34 -16.30
CA ARG A 220 -4.73 -13.35 -15.39
C ARG A 220 -3.23 -13.51 -15.68
N GLY A 221 -2.41 -12.72 -14.99
CA GLY A 221 -0.99 -12.63 -15.31
C GLY A 221 -0.78 -11.93 -16.65
N SER A 222 -0.08 -12.58 -17.57
CA SER A 222 0.09 -12.10 -18.96
C SER A 222 -1.14 -12.28 -19.82
N ASP A 223 -2.05 -13.17 -19.43
CA ASP A 223 -3.14 -13.61 -20.29
C ASP A 223 -4.30 -12.63 -20.18
N CYS A 224 -4.81 -12.17 -21.31
CA CYS A 224 -6.01 -11.35 -21.41
C CYS A 224 -7.17 -12.25 -21.80
N HIS A 225 -8.22 -12.26 -21.00
CA HIS A 225 -9.47 -12.96 -21.30
C HIS A 225 -10.53 -11.93 -21.68
N HIS A 226 -11.17 -12.13 -22.83
CA HIS A 226 -12.29 -11.31 -23.29
C HIS A 226 -13.59 -12.10 -23.16
N PHE A 227 -14.72 -11.43 -22.92
CA PHE A 227 -16.02 -12.09 -22.81
C PHE A 227 -16.45 -12.84 -24.09
N LEU A 228 -15.75 -12.62 -25.21
CA LEU A 228 -16.00 -13.32 -26.47
C LEU A 228 -15.27 -14.67 -26.56
N ASP A 229 -14.29 -14.92 -25.70
CA ASP A 229 -13.48 -16.15 -25.74
C ASP A 229 -14.32 -17.40 -25.44
N ASP A 230 -15.39 -17.26 -24.65
CA ASP A 230 -16.34 -18.32 -24.29
C ASP A 230 -17.80 -17.95 -24.60
N TYR A 231 -18.04 -17.00 -25.51
CA TYR A 231 -19.41 -16.53 -25.83
C TYR A 231 -20.30 -17.64 -26.40
N ASP A 232 -19.76 -18.45 -27.32
CA ASP A 232 -20.49 -19.52 -28.00
C ASP A 232 -20.77 -20.74 -27.07
N ASP A 233 -20.22 -20.75 -25.85
CA ASP A 233 -20.61 -21.74 -24.82
C ASP A 233 -22.05 -21.57 -24.33
N GLY A 234 -22.73 -20.48 -24.72
CA GLY A 234 -24.16 -20.24 -24.43
C GLY A 234 -24.46 -20.03 -22.95
N ARG A 235 -23.50 -19.48 -22.19
CA ARG A 235 -23.66 -19.23 -20.75
C ARG A 235 -24.43 -17.93 -20.50
N SER A 236 -25.36 -17.98 -19.55
CA SER A 236 -26.04 -16.79 -19.05
C SER A 236 -25.12 -15.91 -18.19
N ILE A 237 -25.56 -14.68 -17.87
CA ILE A 237 -24.91 -13.78 -16.88
C ILE A 237 -24.87 -14.38 -15.44
N ARG A 238 -25.54 -15.54 -15.22
CA ARG A 238 -25.46 -16.32 -13.98
C ARG A 238 -24.58 -17.57 -14.10
N GLY A 239 -24.00 -17.82 -15.28
CA GLY A 239 -23.10 -18.94 -15.55
C GLY A 239 -23.78 -20.25 -15.89
N THR A 240 -25.11 -20.25 -15.96
CA THR A 240 -25.88 -21.41 -16.38
C THR A 240 -25.84 -21.52 -17.89
N LYS A 241 -25.50 -22.69 -18.43
CA LYS A 241 -25.78 -22.98 -19.84
C LYS A 241 -27.28 -23.02 -20.04
N ALA A 242 -27.77 -22.52 -21.17
CA ALA A 242 -29.12 -22.84 -21.58
C ALA A 242 -29.25 -24.37 -21.63
N GLU A 243 -30.22 -24.95 -20.92
CA GLU A 243 -30.50 -26.38 -21.04
C GLU A 243 -30.76 -26.69 -22.52
N GLY A 244 -30.05 -27.67 -23.05
CA GLY A 244 -30.01 -27.95 -24.47
C GLY A 244 -31.40 -28.19 -25.05
N THR A 245 -31.65 -27.60 -26.22
CA THR A 245 -32.44 -28.28 -27.24
C THR A 245 -31.86 -29.68 -27.43
N ASN A 246 -32.62 -30.70 -27.05
CA ASN A 246 -32.30 -32.10 -27.30
C ASN A 246 -32.05 -32.28 -28.81
N GLU A 247 -30.82 -32.60 -29.19
CA GLU A 247 -30.56 -33.37 -30.41
C GLU A 247 -31.03 -34.81 -30.18
N SER A 248 -32.35 -35.01 -30.22
CA SER A 248 -32.96 -36.34 -30.32
C SER A 248 -34.14 -36.39 -31.30
N ASP A 249 -34.38 -35.33 -32.09
CA ASP A 249 -35.41 -35.30 -33.15
C ASP A 249 -34.79 -35.02 -34.53
N LEU A 250 -33.84 -35.88 -34.93
CA LEU A 250 -33.52 -36.09 -36.34
C LEU A 250 -33.59 -37.60 -36.61
N SER A 251 -34.83 -38.08 -36.67
CA SER A 251 -35.23 -39.29 -37.38
C SER A 251 -35.26 -39.05 -38.88
#